data_AF-A0A2N5VK19-F1
#
_entry.id   AF-A0A2N5VK19-F1
#
_cell.length_a   1.000
_cell.length_b   1.000
_cell.length_c   1.000
_cell.angle_alpha   90.00
_cell.angle_beta   90.00
_cell.angle_gamma   90.00
#
_symmetry.space_group_name_H-M   'P 1'
#
loop_
_entity.id
_entity.type
_entity.pdbx_description
1 polymer ?
#
loop_
_entity_poly.entity_id
_entity_poly.type
_entity_poly.pdbx_seq_one_letter_code
_entity_poly.pdbx_strand_id
1 'polypeptide(L)'
;MEDITTSEEEEYEGSNDSMGADYETDSEIERTQTNDAPPDNNEKELVRKLLLEGHQGPKVLVMLHEKGINMSARTLTRRRLEWGLRECDLPQINQTVAIDPPIRASLVSSHSKGLNIAEIHARLEKETGFQLSIRTVKRYLKKLDLKQVINDVQDEKVTLHQVHEAIDHARNFLGYNNAGYHRMRTILVIQYSIRIPRI
;
A
#
# COMPACT_ATOMS: atom_id res chain seq x y z
N MET A 1 -5.36 27.63 -53.40
CA MET A 1 -4.79 26.73 -52.38
C MET A 1 -5.67 25.50 -52.41
N GLU A 2 -5.07 24.37 -52.78
CA GLU A 2 -5.62 22.99 -52.75
C GLU A 2 -6.64 22.60 -53.86
N ASP A 3 -6.10 22.09 -54.97
CA ASP A 3 -6.60 20.88 -55.66
C ASP A 3 -6.05 19.65 -54.90
N ILE A 4 -6.76 18.50 -54.85
CA ILE A 4 -6.40 17.22 -55.54
C ILE A 4 -7.60 16.24 -55.46
N THR A 5 -7.83 15.57 -56.59
CA THR A 5 -8.78 14.52 -56.97
C THR A 5 -8.39 13.08 -56.51
N THR A 6 -9.40 12.20 -56.48
CA THR A 6 -9.50 10.71 -56.49
C THR A 6 -8.26 9.85 -56.82
N SER A 7 -8.13 8.66 -56.21
CA SER A 7 -7.70 7.38 -56.85
C SER A 7 -7.94 6.15 -55.94
N GLU A 8 -8.36 5.05 -56.59
CA GLU A 8 -8.61 3.68 -56.10
C GLU A 8 -7.35 2.79 -56.18
N GLU A 9 -7.51 1.50 -55.80
CA GLU A 9 -6.67 0.30 -56.13
C GLU A 9 -5.37 0.10 -55.30
N GLU A 10 -4.87 -1.10 -54.95
CA GLU A 10 -5.22 -2.51 -55.21
C GLU A 10 -4.46 -3.43 -54.21
N GLU A 11 -4.77 -4.72 -54.26
CA GLU A 11 -4.37 -5.84 -53.39
C GLU A 11 -2.86 -6.14 -53.33
N TYR A 12 -2.37 -6.66 -52.20
CA TYR A 12 -1.05 -7.29 -52.11
C TYR A 12 -1.20 -8.78 -51.73
N GLU A 13 -1.22 -9.63 -52.75
CA GLU A 13 -0.99 -11.08 -52.62
C GLU A 13 0.50 -11.34 -52.34
N GLY A 14 0.79 -11.95 -51.19
CA GLY A 14 2.13 -12.39 -50.79
C GLY A 14 2.26 -13.91 -50.82
N SER A 15 2.48 -14.44 -52.03
CA SER A 15 3.14 -15.69 -52.45
C SER A 15 3.52 -16.75 -51.39
N ASN A 16 2.96 -17.96 -51.56
CA ASN A 16 3.45 -19.22 -50.99
C ASN A 16 4.54 -19.84 -51.89
N ASP A 17 5.29 -20.76 -51.29
CA ASP A 17 6.19 -21.79 -51.84
C ASP A 17 7.66 -21.43 -52.11
N SER A 18 8.53 -22.00 -51.27
CA SER A 18 9.79 -22.59 -51.72
C SER A 18 10.15 -23.81 -50.85
N MET A 19 10.13 -24.99 -51.48
CA MET A 19 10.66 -26.26 -50.99
C MET A 19 12.17 -26.37 -51.25
N GLY A 20 12.87 -27.16 -50.43
CA GLY A 20 14.18 -27.76 -50.72
C GLY A 20 15.07 -27.80 -49.46
N ALA A 21 15.10 -28.94 -48.75
CA ALA A 21 16.18 -29.96 -48.81
C ALA A 21 17.38 -29.52 -47.93
N ASP A 22 17.70 -30.20 -46.82
CA ASP A 22 18.37 -31.50 -46.62
C ASP A 22 19.72 -31.31 -45.91
N TYR A 23 19.77 -31.61 -44.61
CA TYR A 23 21.00 -32.00 -43.92
C TYR A 23 20.67 -32.94 -42.76
N GLU A 24 20.92 -34.23 -42.96
CA GLU A 24 21.25 -35.13 -41.87
C GLU A 24 22.73 -34.91 -41.53
N THR A 25 23.02 -34.63 -40.26
CA THR A 25 24.31 -34.97 -39.64
C THR A 25 24.05 -35.22 -38.17
N ASP A 26 24.11 -36.50 -37.82
CA ASP A 26 24.18 -37.01 -36.46
C ASP A 26 25.36 -36.37 -35.71
N SER A 27 25.08 -35.94 -34.48
CA SER A 27 26.11 -35.79 -33.45
C SER A 27 25.48 -36.17 -32.12
N GLU A 28 25.88 -37.35 -31.64
CA GLU A 28 25.51 -37.96 -30.37
C GLU A 28 25.58 -36.96 -29.21
N ILE A 29 24.44 -36.70 -28.57
CA ILE A 29 24.41 -36.09 -27.24
C ILE A 29 24.42 -37.25 -26.24
N GLU A 30 25.61 -37.56 -25.71
CA GLU A 30 25.78 -38.41 -24.54
C GLU A 30 24.97 -37.83 -23.37
N ARG A 31 23.89 -38.53 -23.03
CA ARG A 31 23.18 -38.36 -21.76
C ARG A 31 24.02 -38.98 -20.65
N THR A 32 24.53 -38.14 -19.75
CA THR A 32 24.96 -38.60 -18.42
C THR A 32 24.13 -37.94 -17.32
N GLN A 33 23.25 -38.78 -16.76
CA GLN A 33 22.91 -38.89 -15.33
C GLN A 33 22.23 -37.70 -14.63
N THR A 34 20.89 -37.77 -14.65
CA THR A 34 19.99 -37.79 -13.49
C THR A 34 20.55 -37.35 -12.14
N ASN A 35 20.06 -36.21 -11.64
CA ASN A 35 19.81 -36.04 -10.20
C ASN A 35 18.31 -35.77 -10.00
N ASP A 36 17.65 -36.78 -9.46
CA ASP A 36 16.26 -36.77 -8.98
C ASP A 36 16.12 -35.88 -7.74
N ALA A 37 15.54 -34.70 -7.93
CA ALA A 37 14.77 -33.97 -6.92
C ALA A 37 13.90 -32.94 -7.67
N PRO A 38 12.65 -32.65 -7.27
CA PRO A 38 11.87 -31.63 -7.95
C PRO A 38 12.59 -30.28 -7.78
N PRO A 39 13.10 -29.66 -8.85
CA PRO A 39 13.91 -28.44 -8.74
C PRO A 39 13.11 -27.27 -8.14
N ASP A 40 11.78 -27.37 -8.17
CA ASP A 40 10.88 -26.29 -7.83
C ASP A 40 10.84 -25.97 -6.32
N ASN A 41 11.07 -26.95 -5.43
CA ASN A 41 10.97 -26.69 -3.99
C ASN A 41 12.19 -25.93 -3.44
N ASN A 42 13.38 -26.24 -3.94
CA ASN A 42 14.63 -25.60 -3.51
C ASN A 42 14.70 -24.13 -3.96
N GLU A 43 14.25 -23.84 -5.18
CA GLU A 43 14.17 -22.47 -5.69
C GLU A 43 13.14 -21.63 -4.92
N LYS A 44 11.96 -22.21 -4.64
CA LYS A 44 10.90 -21.57 -3.86
C LYS A 44 11.37 -21.20 -2.45
N GLU A 45 12.03 -22.12 -1.75
CA GLU A 45 12.56 -21.88 -0.40
C GLU A 45 13.66 -20.82 -0.38
N LEU A 46 14.54 -20.83 -1.39
CA LEU A 46 15.59 -19.84 -1.53
C LEU A 46 15.02 -18.44 -1.78
N VAL A 47 14.08 -18.30 -2.72
CA VAL A 47 13.40 -17.02 -2.99
C VAL A 47 12.65 -16.55 -1.75
N ARG A 48 11.96 -17.46 -1.04
CA ARG A 48 11.30 -17.14 0.22
C ARG A 48 12.28 -16.58 1.25
N LYS A 49 13.44 -17.22 1.43
CA LYS A 49 14.49 -16.76 2.37
C LYS A 49 15.02 -15.38 1.99
N LEU A 50 15.35 -15.14 0.72
CA LEU A 50 15.86 -13.84 0.26
C LEU A 50 14.84 -12.71 0.46
N LEU A 51 13.56 -13.01 0.25
CA LEU A 51 12.47 -12.06 0.49
C LEU A 51 12.25 -11.81 2.00
N LEU A 52 12.40 -12.83 2.86
CA LEU A 52 12.43 -12.65 4.32
C LEU A 52 13.66 -11.87 4.79
N GLU A 53 14.80 -11.95 4.11
CA GLU A 53 15.94 -11.08 4.40
C GLU A 53 15.71 -9.62 3.95
N GLY A 54 14.56 -9.34 3.30
CA GLY A 54 14.12 -8.00 2.89
C GLY A 54 14.65 -7.57 1.53
N HIS A 55 15.24 -8.49 0.76
CA HIS A 55 15.78 -8.19 -0.56
C HIS A 55 14.68 -7.95 -1.59
N GLN A 56 14.87 -6.92 -2.41
CA GLN A 56 13.92 -6.49 -3.44
C GLN A 56 14.22 -7.14 -4.79
N GLY A 57 13.23 -7.18 -5.69
CA GLY A 57 13.25 -7.92 -6.95
C GLY A 57 14.58 -7.93 -7.73
N PRO A 58 15.20 -6.77 -8.03
CA PRO A 58 16.49 -6.73 -8.74
C PRO A 58 17.62 -7.39 -7.96
N LYS A 59 17.68 -7.18 -6.64
CA LYS A 59 18.71 -7.77 -5.77
C LYS A 59 18.52 -9.28 -5.63
N VAL A 60 17.27 -9.74 -5.58
CA VAL A 60 16.93 -11.18 -5.60
C VAL A 60 17.47 -11.84 -6.87
N LEU A 61 17.29 -11.23 -8.04
CA LEU A 61 17.82 -11.77 -9.30
C LEU A 61 19.36 -11.89 -9.29
N VAL A 62 20.07 -10.88 -8.76
CA VAL A 62 21.54 -10.93 -8.64
C VAL A 62 21.97 -12.09 -7.74
N MET A 63 21.36 -12.25 -6.57
CA MET A 63 21.71 -13.33 -5.64
C MET A 63 21.31 -14.73 -6.15
N LEU A 64 20.29 -14.83 -7.00
CA LEU A 64 19.93 -16.09 -7.64
C LEU A 64 20.94 -16.46 -8.73
N HIS A 65 21.41 -15.48 -9.50
CA HIS A 65 22.47 -15.67 -10.48
C HIS A 65 23.78 -16.12 -9.83
N GLU A 66 24.17 -15.53 -8.69
CA GLU A 66 25.32 -15.96 -7.89
C GLU A 66 25.23 -17.42 -7.41
N LYS A 67 24.01 -17.94 -7.26
CA LYS A 67 23.75 -19.33 -6.85
C LYS A 67 23.53 -20.28 -8.04
N GLY A 68 23.79 -19.82 -9.26
CA GLY A 68 23.67 -20.61 -10.49
C GLY A 68 22.24 -20.74 -11.04
N ILE A 69 21.26 -20.00 -10.48
CA ILE A 69 19.88 -20.00 -10.96
C ILE A 69 19.67 -18.78 -11.85
N ASN A 70 19.71 -19.02 -13.16
CA ASN A 70 19.44 -17.99 -14.15
C ASN A 70 17.95 -17.90 -14.44
N MET A 71 17.30 -16.83 -13.97
CA MET A 71 15.90 -16.56 -14.27
C MET A 71 15.68 -15.11 -14.70
N SER A 72 14.77 -14.90 -15.65
CA SER A 72 14.33 -13.55 -16.02
C SER A 72 13.43 -12.95 -14.95
N ALA A 73 13.35 -11.61 -14.88
CA ALA A 73 12.41 -10.91 -14.01
C ALA A 73 10.96 -11.34 -14.22
N ARG A 74 10.58 -11.62 -15.47
CA ARG A 74 9.24 -12.12 -15.84
C ARG A 74 8.99 -13.51 -15.27
N THR A 75 9.99 -14.40 -15.36
CA THR A 75 9.92 -15.76 -14.80
C THR A 75 9.84 -15.75 -13.28
N LEU A 76 10.65 -14.92 -12.61
CA LEU A 76 10.59 -14.74 -11.16
C LEU A 76 9.22 -14.22 -10.73
N THR A 77 8.65 -13.25 -11.46
CA THR A 77 7.33 -12.69 -11.14
C THR A 77 6.23 -13.73 -11.27
N ARG A 78 6.25 -14.53 -12.34
CA ARG A 78 5.32 -15.63 -12.56
C ARG A 78 5.42 -16.69 -11.44
N ARG A 79 6.63 -17.18 -11.16
CA ARG A 79 6.88 -18.17 -10.09
C ARG A 79 6.50 -17.65 -8.71
N ARG A 80 6.77 -16.38 -8.40
CA ARG A 80 6.32 -15.75 -7.13
C ARG A 80 4.80 -15.77 -6.98
N LEU A 81 4.06 -15.62 -8.08
CA LEU A 81 2.61 -15.69 -8.06
C LEU A 81 2.13 -17.13 -7.86
N GLU A 82 2.70 -18.08 -8.60
CA GLU A 82 2.41 -19.52 -8.49
C GLU A 82 2.74 -20.08 -7.09
N TRP A 83 3.82 -19.60 -6.47
CA TRP A 83 4.28 -20.03 -5.16
C TRP A 83 3.61 -19.32 -3.98
N GLY A 84 2.77 -18.31 -4.21
CA GLY A 84 2.18 -17.50 -3.16
C GLY A 84 3.21 -16.68 -2.37
N LEU A 85 4.22 -16.13 -3.04
CA LEU A 85 5.29 -15.29 -2.46
C LEU A 85 5.11 -13.81 -2.83
N ARG A 86 3.87 -13.32 -2.82
CA ARG A 86 3.59 -11.89 -2.97
C ARG A 86 3.91 -11.17 -1.65
N GLU A 87 4.15 -9.87 -1.70
CA GLU A 87 4.48 -9.07 -0.51
C GLU A 87 3.40 -9.11 0.58
N CYS A 88 2.15 -9.46 0.22
CA CYS A 88 1.06 -9.71 1.16
C CYS A 88 1.15 -11.07 1.87
N ASP A 89 1.82 -12.04 1.25
CA ASP A 89 1.84 -13.45 1.65
C ASP A 89 3.10 -13.80 2.46
N LEU A 90 4.14 -12.97 2.38
CA LEU A 90 5.24 -13.03 3.33
C LEU A 90 4.82 -12.39 4.64
N PRO A 91 5.30 -12.89 5.79
CA PRO A 91 5.24 -12.08 7.00
C PRO A 91 5.94 -10.78 6.61
N GLN A 92 5.18 -9.69 6.55
CA GLN A 92 5.78 -8.38 6.61
C GLN A 92 6.54 -8.45 7.91
N ILE A 93 7.85 -8.69 7.79
CA ILE A 93 8.79 -8.24 8.79
C ILE A 93 8.39 -6.80 8.84
N ASN A 94 7.66 -6.47 9.90
CA ASN A 94 7.51 -5.13 10.35
C ASN A 94 8.96 -4.73 10.50
N GLN A 95 9.57 -4.23 9.42
CA GLN A 95 10.73 -3.40 9.47
C GLN A 95 10.17 -2.25 10.29
N THR A 96 10.26 -2.43 11.60
CA THR A 96 10.13 -1.42 12.59
C THR A 96 11.32 -0.54 12.27
N VAL A 97 11.19 0.24 11.19
CA VAL A 97 11.89 1.50 11.02
C VAL A 97 11.56 2.17 12.32
N ALA A 98 12.51 2.08 13.25
CA ALA A 98 12.38 2.57 14.59
C ALA A 98 12.03 4.04 14.40
N ILE A 99 10.82 4.41 14.79
CA ILE A 99 10.42 5.81 14.72
C ILE A 99 11.39 6.52 15.65
N ASP A 100 12.05 7.54 15.12
CA ASP A 100 13.04 8.32 15.85
C ASP A 100 12.46 8.73 17.21
N PRO A 101 13.15 8.50 18.35
CA PRO A 101 12.65 8.80 19.67
C PRO A 101 12.00 10.20 19.84
N PRO A 102 12.56 11.31 19.31
CA PRO A 102 11.92 12.62 19.40
C PRO A 102 10.58 12.70 18.65
N ILE A 103 10.49 12.13 17.44
CA ILE A 103 9.25 12.07 16.66
C ILE A 103 8.20 11.25 17.42
N ARG A 104 8.60 10.10 17.97
CA ARG A 104 7.71 9.25 18.76
C ARG A 104 7.21 9.97 20.01
N ALA A 105 8.08 10.65 20.75
CA ALA A 105 7.70 11.40 21.95
C ALA A 105 6.71 12.53 21.63
N SER A 106 6.98 13.30 20.57
CA SER A 106 6.09 14.38 20.12
C SER A 106 4.73 13.85 19.65
N LEU A 107 4.68 12.74 18.90
CA LEU A 107 3.44 12.08 18.49
C LEU A 107 2.60 11.64 19.68
N VAL A 108 3.20 10.93 20.64
CA VAL A 108 2.50 10.45 21.84
C VAL A 108 2.01 11.62 22.70
N SER A 109 2.85 12.64 22.90
CA SER A 109 2.48 13.87 23.62
C SER A 109 1.36 14.63 22.94
N SER A 110 1.33 14.65 21.60
CA SER A 110 0.31 15.38 20.86
C SER A 110 -1.02 14.62 20.82
N HIS A 111 -0.94 13.30 20.71
CA HIS A 111 -2.11 12.42 20.79
C HIS A 111 -2.77 12.47 22.18
N SER A 112 -1.99 12.46 23.27
CA SER A 112 -2.54 12.56 24.62
C SER A 112 -3.26 13.88 24.90
N LYS A 113 -2.91 14.94 24.16
CA LYS A 113 -3.60 16.24 24.17
C LYS A 113 -4.84 16.30 23.28
N GLY A 114 -5.14 15.23 22.53
CA GLY A 114 -6.29 15.19 21.63
C GLY A 114 -6.14 16.04 20.37
N LEU A 115 -4.91 16.39 19.98
CA LEU A 115 -4.65 17.21 18.80
C LEU A 115 -5.05 16.48 17.50
N ASN A 116 -5.53 17.24 16.52
CA ASN A 116 -5.84 16.75 15.19
C ASN A 116 -4.55 16.43 14.40
N ILE A 117 -4.64 15.65 13.32
CA ILE A 117 -3.52 15.32 12.42
C ILE A 117 -2.79 16.56 11.94
N ALA A 118 -3.54 17.60 11.53
CA ALA A 118 -2.95 18.84 11.04
C ALA A 118 -2.17 19.56 12.15
N GLU A 119 -2.70 19.57 13.37
CA GLU A 119 -2.05 20.19 14.52
C GLU A 119 -0.84 19.38 14.99
N ILE A 120 -0.95 18.04 15.02
CA ILE A 120 0.16 17.12 15.29
C ILE A 120 1.26 17.34 14.26
N HIS A 121 0.91 17.47 12.98
CA HIS A 121 1.85 17.72 11.89
C HIS A 121 2.58 19.06 12.05
N ALA A 122 1.85 20.15 12.25
CA ALA A 122 2.44 21.47 12.50
C ALA A 122 3.34 21.49 13.75
N ARG A 123 2.94 20.77 14.80
CA ARG A 123 3.73 20.65 16.03
C ARG A 123 5.00 19.83 15.83
N LEU A 124 4.92 18.73 15.07
CA LEU A 124 6.09 17.92 14.75
C LEU A 124 7.12 18.71 13.96
N GLU A 125 6.69 19.47 12.96
CA GLU A 125 7.57 20.35 12.19
C GLU A 125 8.26 21.39 13.09
N LYS A 126 7.50 21.96 14.04
CA LYS A 126 8.03 22.94 14.99
C LYS A 126 9.00 22.36 16.03
N GLU A 127 8.70 21.18 16.59
CA GLU A 127 9.48 20.58 17.69
C GLU A 127 10.71 19.81 17.21
N THR A 128 10.61 19.14 16.07
CA THR A 128 11.66 18.24 15.56
C THR A 128 12.41 18.81 14.36
N GLY A 129 11.86 19.84 13.69
CA GLY A 129 12.45 20.41 12.47
C GLY A 129 12.34 19.50 11.24
N PHE A 130 11.76 18.30 11.37
CA PHE A 130 11.55 17.40 10.24
C PHE A 130 10.29 17.79 9.48
N GLN A 131 10.44 18.09 8.19
CA GLN A 131 9.32 18.29 7.29
C GLN A 131 8.73 16.93 6.89
N LEU A 132 7.76 16.47 7.68
CA LEU A 132 7.06 15.21 7.43
C LEU A 132 5.80 15.47 6.60
N SER A 133 5.41 14.53 5.74
CA SER A 133 4.09 14.61 5.11
C SER A 133 2.98 14.20 6.10
N ILE A 134 1.77 14.72 5.92
CA ILE A 134 0.56 14.27 6.66
C ILE A 134 0.38 12.75 6.56
N ARG A 135 0.70 12.14 5.41
CA ARG A 135 0.65 10.68 5.22
C ARG A 135 1.63 9.96 6.14
N THR A 136 2.83 10.51 6.35
CA THR A 136 3.84 9.97 7.26
C THR A 136 3.36 10.03 8.71
N VAL A 137 2.72 11.13 9.11
CA VAL A 137 2.10 11.27 10.44
C VAL A 137 1.03 10.21 10.66
N LYS A 138 0.08 10.07 9.72
CA LYS A 138 -0.96 9.01 9.76
C LYS A 138 -0.34 7.61 9.85
N ARG A 139 0.71 7.34 9.07
CA ARG A 139 1.44 6.07 9.10
C ARG A 139 2.07 5.82 10.47
N TYR A 140 2.70 6.82 11.07
CA TYR A 140 3.33 6.69 12.39
C TYR A 140 2.31 6.52 13.51
N LEU A 141 1.19 7.24 13.47
CA LEU A 141 0.08 7.03 14.40
C LEU A 141 -0.44 5.58 14.32
N LYS A 142 -0.64 5.05 13.10
CA LYS A 142 -1.06 3.65 12.90
C LYS A 142 -0.01 2.66 13.43
N LYS A 143 1.28 2.93 13.22
CA LYS A 143 2.37 2.10 13.75
C LYS A 143 2.43 2.08 15.29
N LEU A 144 2.01 3.17 15.93
CA LEU A 144 1.97 3.29 17.39
C LEU A 144 0.63 2.85 18.00
N ASP A 145 -0.29 2.32 17.17
CA ASP A 145 -1.69 1.99 17.55
C ASP A 145 -2.44 3.16 18.22
N LEU A 146 -2.10 4.40 17.83
CA LEU A 146 -2.74 5.61 18.35
C LEU A 146 -3.99 5.92 17.52
N LYS A 147 -5.15 5.55 18.05
CA LYS A 147 -6.46 5.85 17.42
C LYS A 147 -6.82 7.31 17.65
N GLN A 148 -7.06 8.04 16.56
CA GLN A 148 -7.57 9.40 16.65
C GLN A 148 -9.05 9.41 16.95
N VAL A 149 -9.47 10.40 17.73
CA VAL A 149 -10.88 10.62 18.03
C VAL A 149 -11.51 11.30 16.81
N ILE A 150 -12.58 10.70 16.29
CA ILE A 150 -13.33 11.25 15.15
C ILE A 150 -13.96 12.57 15.56
N ASN A 151 -13.79 13.60 14.71
CA ASN A 151 -14.39 14.90 14.87
C ASN A 151 -15.13 15.27 13.59
N ASP A 152 -16.45 15.03 13.59
CA ASP A 152 -17.31 15.24 12.42
C ASP A 152 -17.34 16.73 11.98
N VAL A 153 -16.96 17.67 12.87
CA VAL A 153 -16.83 19.09 12.53
C VAL A 153 -15.54 19.37 11.75
N GLN A 154 -14.43 18.74 12.13
CA GLN A 154 -13.16 18.87 11.41
C GLN A 154 -13.15 18.08 10.10
N ASP A 155 -13.90 16.98 10.04
CA ASP A 155 -14.11 16.21 8.81
C ASP A 155 -15.12 16.88 7.85
N GLU A 156 -15.59 18.10 8.16
CA GLU A 156 -16.57 18.89 7.40
C GLU A 156 -17.92 18.17 7.16
N LYS A 157 -18.16 17.07 7.87
CA LYS A 157 -19.39 16.29 7.78
C LYS A 157 -20.56 17.04 8.43
N VAL A 158 -20.27 17.82 9.46
CA VAL A 158 -21.25 18.58 10.24
C VAL A 158 -20.70 19.98 10.47
N THR A 159 -21.51 21.00 10.20
CA THR A 159 -21.11 22.39 10.51
C THR A 159 -21.29 22.69 11.99
N LEU A 160 -20.52 23.64 12.52
CA LEU A 160 -20.70 24.09 13.92
C LEU A 160 -22.15 24.51 14.19
N HIS A 161 -22.79 25.18 13.22
CA HIS A 161 -24.19 25.59 13.32
C HIS A 161 -25.13 24.40 13.52
N GLN A 162 -24.97 23.33 12.75
CA GLN A 162 -25.78 22.11 12.88
C GLN A 162 -25.60 21.45 14.25
N VAL A 163 -24.40 21.51 14.83
CA VAL A 163 -24.16 21.04 16.19
C VAL A 163 -24.93 21.89 17.19
N HIS A 164 -24.88 23.22 17.06
CA HIS A 164 -25.64 24.14 17.92
C HIS A 164 -27.14 23.88 17.83
N GLU A 165 -27.68 23.75 16.63
CA GLU A 165 -29.08 23.44 16.40
C GLU A 165 -29.48 22.09 17.01
N ALA A 166 -28.64 21.07 16.89
CA ALA A 166 -28.87 19.77 17.53
C ALA A 166 -28.86 19.84 19.07
N ILE A 167 -27.97 20.67 19.65
CA ILE A 167 -27.92 20.91 21.10
C ILE A 167 -29.18 21.65 21.56
N ASP A 168 -29.59 22.69 20.85
CA ASP A 168 -30.77 23.48 21.19
C ASP A 168 -32.04 22.64 21.05
N HIS A 169 -32.13 21.82 20.00
CA HIS A 169 -33.21 20.87 19.83
C HIS A 169 -33.25 19.85 20.98
N ALA A 170 -32.09 19.28 21.34
CA ALA A 170 -32.00 18.34 22.46
C ALA A 170 -32.40 18.95 23.82
N ARG A 171 -32.00 20.19 24.08
CA ARG A 171 -32.31 20.88 25.35
C ARG A 171 -33.76 21.31 25.45
N ASN A 172 -34.28 21.91 24.39
CA ASN A 172 -35.58 22.59 24.43
C ASN A 172 -36.74 21.64 24.08
N PHE A 173 -36.54 20.69 23.17
CA PHE A 173 -37.62 19.84 22.65
C PHE A 173 -37.58 18.42 23.20
N LEU A 174 -36.40 17.88 23.49
CA LEU A 174 -36.25 16.50 23.99
C LEU A 174 -36.11 16.41 25.52
N GLY A 175 -36.22 17.54 26.23
CA GLY A 175 -36.21 17.57 27.69
C GLY A 175 -34.85 17.30 28.33
N TYR A 176 -33.75 17.36 27.58
CA TYR A 176 -32.39 17.23 28.10
C TYR A 176 -31.77 18.56 28.56
N ASN A 177 -32.61 19.47 29.05
CA ASN A 177 -32.23 20.81 29.52
C ASN A 177 -31.12 20.81 30.58
N ASN A 178 -31.09 19.81 31.47
CA ASN A 178 -30.07 19.68 32.53
C ASN A 178 -28.90 18.75 32.17
N ALA A 179 -28.77 18.35 30.90
CA ALA A 179 -27.69 17.48 30.46
C ALA A 179 -26.36 18.25 30.41
N GLY A 180 -25.44 17.89 31.31
CA GLY A 180 -24.05 18.32 31.23
C GLY A 180 -23.34 17.80 29.98
N TYR A 181 -22.14 18.32 29.70
CA TYR A 181 -21.36 18.05 28.48
C TYR A 181 -21.25 16.56 28.14
N HIS A 182 -20.91 15.70 29.10
CA HIS A 182 -20.77 14.26 28.88
C HIS A 182 -22.07 13.62 28.38
N ARG A 183 -23.20 13.97 28.99
CA ARG A 183 -24.50 13.41 28.63
C ARG A 183 -24.98 13.98 27.29
N MET A 184 -24.73 15.26 27.03
CA MET A 184 -25.03 15.88 25.74
C MET A 184 -24.21 15.25 24.61
N ARG A 185 -22.93 14.93 24.83
CA ARG A 185 -22.10 14.21 23.85
C ARG A 185 -22.71 12.86 23.48
N THR A 186 -23.17 12.09 24.47
CA THR A 186 -23.85 10.81 24.21
C THR A 186 -25.13 11.00 23.41
N ILE A 187 -25.93 12.02 23.73
CA ILE A 187 -27.16 12.36 23.00
C ILE A 187 -26.85 12.71 21.54
N LEU A 188 -25.86 13.56 21.29
CA LEU A 188 -25.42 13.93 19.94
C LEU A 188 -24.99 12.71 19.12
N VAL A 189 -24.28 11.76 19.73
CA VAL A 189 -23.86 10.53 19.06
C VAL A 189 -25.06 9.61 18.77
N ILE A 190 -25.98 9.43 19.73
CA ILE A 190 -27.07 8.46 19.60
C ILE A 190 -28.19 8.99 18.70
N GLN A 191 -28.62 10.24 18.90
CA GLN A 191 -29.80 10.79 18.24
C GLN A 191 -29.48 11.50 16.92
N TYR A 192 -28.31 12.13 16.83
CA TYR A 192 -27.93 12.94 15.68
C TYR A 192 -26.77 12.35 14.88
N SER A 193 -26.17 11.24 15.34
CA SER A 193 -24.97 10.63 14.73
C SER A 193 -23.80 11.60 14.57
N ILE A 194 -23.69 12.59 15.48
CA ILE A 194 -22.66 13.62 15.52
C ILE A 194 -21.59 13.22 16.54
N ARG A 195 -20.34 13.09 16.10
CA ARG A 195 -19.17 12.78 16.94
C ARG A 195 -18.27 13.99 17.09
N ILE A 196 -18.18 14.50 18.31
CA ILE A 196 -17.29 15.61 18.67
C ILE A 196 -16.39 15.15 19.84
N PRO A 197 -15.07 15.33 19.74
CA PRO A 197 -14.13 15.04 20.81
C PRO A 197 -14.25 16.06 21.95
N ARG A 198 -13.70 15.70 23.11
CA ARG A 198 -13.51 16.65 24.21
C ARG A 198 -12.37 17.58 23.83
N ILE A 199 -12.64 18.89 23.84
CA ILE A 199 -11.62 19.94 23.80
C ILE A 199 -11.01 20.07 25.20
#